data_AF-A0A972XKS8-F1
#
_entry.id   AF-A0A972XKS8-F1
#
_cell.length_a   1.000
_cell.length_b   1.000
_cell.length_c   1.000
_cell.angle_alpha   90.00
_cell.angle_beta   90.00
_cell.angle_gamma   90.00
#
_symmetry.space_group_name_H-M   'P 1'
#
loop_
_entity.id
_entity.type
_entity.pdbx_description
1 polymer ?
#
loop_
_entity_poly.entity_id
_entity_poly.type
_entity_poly.pdbx_seq_one_letter_code
_entity_poly.pdbx_strand_id
1 'polypeptide(L)'
;MKAIRIKIVDHDLNLSRFEIVLLKDIAFHNLDYQLAKSEAVIQLELHQGEPFLLSLPCDEMEYDKFKLRWERFQENEDYYFDLSEWGLIK
;
A
#
# COMPACT_ATOMS: atom_id res chain seq x y z
N MET A 1 -11.50 -11.80 7.77
CA MET A 1 -11.40 -10.32 7.78
C MET A 1 -10.07 -9.97 7.15
N LYS A 2 -10.06 -9.19 6.06
CA LYS A 2 -8.82 -8.88 5.32
C LYS A 2 -8.15 -7.63 5.88
N ALA A 3 -6.83 -7.62 5.94
CA ALA A 3 -6.06 -6.51 6.47
C ALA A 3 -4.82 -6.24 5.62
N ILE A 4 -4.36 -5.00 5.68
CA ILE A 4 -3.14 -4.53 5.04
C ILE A 4 -2.20 -4.09 6.16
N ARG A 5 -0.94 -4.51 6.08
CA ARG A 5 0.12 -4.02 6.96
C ARG A 5 0.93 -2.96 6.25
N ILE A 6 1.04 -1.80 6.88
CA ILE A 6 1.81 -0.67 6.38
C ILE A 6 2.92 -0.38 7.39
N LYS A 7 4.14 -0.19 6.91
CA LYS A 7 5.25 0.25 7.76
C LYS A 7 5.26 1.78 7.82
N ILE A 8 5.21 2.32 9.02
CA ILE A 8 5.33 3.75 9.28
C ILE A 8 6.71 3.99 9.87
N VAL A 9 7.51 4.82 9.23
CA VAL A 9 8.83 5.21 9.72
C VAL A 9 8.76 6.65 10.22
N ASP A 10 9.09 6.82 11.49
CA ASP A 10 9.34 8.13 12.08
C ASP A 10 10.85 8.41 11.98
N HIS A 11 11.22 9.28 11.03
CA HIS A 11 12.62 9.61 10.78
C HIS A 11 13.24 10.45 11.91
N ASP A 12 12.44 11.24 12.63
CA ASP A 12 12.93 12.10 13.71
C ASP A 12 13.30 11.28 14.94
N LEU A 13 12.54 10.22 15.20
CA LEU A 13 12.76 9.30 16.33
C LEU A 13 13.57 8.06 15.95
N ASN A 14 13.87 7.84 14.66
CA ASN A 14 14.45 6.61 14.12
C ASN A 14 13.67 5.36 14.58
N LEU A 15 12.34 5.47 14.60
CA LEU A 15 11.43 4.41 15.02
C LEU A 15 10.61 3.93 13.83
N SER A 16 10.36 2.62 13.78
CA SER A 16 9.39 2.06 12.85
C SER A 16 8.27 1.38 13.61
N ARG A 17 7.03 1.64 13.21
CA ARG A 17 5.84 0.92 13.66
C ARG A 17 5.10 0.32 12.49
N PHE A 18 4.24 -0.65 12.77
CA PHE A 18 3.32 -1.20 11.78
C PHE A 18 1.90 -0.75 12.08
N GLU A 19 1.22 -0.31 11.05
CA GLU A 19 -0.19 0.01 11.07
C GLU A 19 -0.97 -1.08 10.33
N ILE A 20 -2.06 -1.54 10.93
CA ILE A 20 -2.90 -2.59 10.37
C ILE A 20 -4.22 -1.95 9.96
N VAL A 21 -4.42 -1.81 8.66
CA VAL A 21 -5.63 -1.23 8.07
C VAL A 21 -6.53 -2.36 7.62
N LEU A 22 -7.78 -2.40 8.08
CA LEU A 22 -8.72 -3.41 7.59
C LEU A 22 -9.23 -3.01 6.21
N LEU A 23 -9.34 -3.96 5.29
CA LEU A 23 -9.80 -3.69 3.93
C LEU A 23 -11.19 -3.06 3.91
N LYS A 24 -12.06 -3.43 4.86
CA LYS A 24 -13.41 -2.87 5.02
C LYS A 24 -13.43 -1.39 5.45
N ASP A 25 -12.32 -0.88 5.97
CA ASP A 25 -12.20 0.51 6.45
C ASP A 25 -11.67 1.43 5.34
N ILE A 26 -11.29 0.87 4.18
CA ILE A 26 -10.83 1.58 2.99
C ILE A 26 -12.05 1.93 2.12
N ALA A 27 -12.32 3.23 1.99
CA ALA A 27 -13.39 3.76 1.16
C ALA A 27 -13.06 3.68 -0.34
N PHE A 28 -11.79 3.96 -0.66
CA PHE A 28 -11.29 3.96 -2.03
C PHE A 28 -9.81 3.61 -2.05
N HIS A 29 -9.36 2.98 -3.13
CA HIS A 29 -7.94 2.80 -3.39
C HIS A 29 -7.65 3.06 -4.86
N ASN A 30 -6.45 3.55 -5.14
CA ASN A 30 -5.95 3.71 -6.49
C ASN A 30 -4.52 3.18 -6.56
N LEU A 31 -4.24 2.39 -7.58
CA LEU A 31 -2.91 1.86 -7.87
C LEU A 31 -2.48 2.40 -9.24
N ASP A 32 -1.33 3.08 -9.27
CA ASP A 32 -0.81 3.73 -10.46
C ASP A 32 0.69 3.44 -10.63
N TYR A 33 1.19 3.56 -11.86
CA TYR A 33 2.60 3.43 -12.18
C TYR A 33 3.13 4.72 -12.81
N GLN A 34 4.07 5.36 -12.12
CA GLN A 34 4.68 6.60 -12.58
C GLN A 34 5.92 6.29 -13.42
N LEU A 35 5.72 6.09 -14.72
CA LEU A 35 6.80 5.75 -15.67
C LEU A 35 8.00 6.70 -15.59
N ALA A 36 7.75 8.00 -15.40
CA ALA A 36 8.79 9.03 -15.33
C ALA A 36 9.76 8.87 -14.14
N LYS A 37 9.34 8.14 -13.09
CA LYS A 37 10.12 7.91 -11.87
C LYS A 37 10.46 6.45 -11.63
N SER A 38 9.90 5.54 -12.44
CA SER A 38 10.00 4.10 -12.22
C SER A 38 9.56 3.72 -10.81
N GLU A 39 8.36 4.17 -10.43
CA GLU A 39 7.76 3.83 -9.14
C GLU A 39 6.28 3.48 -9.29
N ALA A 40 5.84 2.50 -8.53
CA ALA A 40 4.43 2.26 -8.28
C ALA A 40 3.95 3.14 -7.13
N VAL A 41 2.70 3.61 -7.21
CA VAL A 41 2.05 4.41 -6.17
C VAL A 41 0.71 3.78 -5.84
N ILE A 42 0.46 3.57 -4.54
CA ILE A 42 -0.84 3.14 -4.03
C ILE A 42 -1.38 4.19 -3.06
N GLN A 43 -2.59 4.65 -3.35
CA GLN A 43 -3.37 5.53 -2.48
C GLN A 43 -4.47 4.70 -1.82
N LEU A 44 -4.60 4.81 -0.50
CA LEU A 44 -5.65 4.18 0.30
C LEU A 44 -6.39 5.28 1.07
N GLU A 45 -7.62 5.57 0.65
CA GLU A 45 -8.50 6.50 1.36
C GLU A 45 -9.35 5.73 2.36
N LEU A 46 -9.31 6.15 3.62
CA LEU A 46 -10.06 5.51 4.69
C LEU A 46 -11.44 6.17 4.85
N HIS A 47 -12.42 5.41 5.34
CA HIS A 47 -13.70 5.98 5.78
C HIS A 47 -13.53 6.98 6.93
N GLN A 48 -12.51 6.76 7.76
CA GLN A 48 -12.15 7.61 8.90
C GLN A 48 -10.63 7.62 9.07
N GLY A 49 -10.05 8.79 9.35
CA GLY A 49 -8.61 8.98 9.53
C GLY A 49 -7.92 9.53 8.29
N GLU A 50 -6.59 9.62 8.38
CA GLU A 50 -5.74 10.12 7.29
C GLU A 50 -5.56 9.05 6.20
N PRO A 51 -5.49 9.45 4.92
CA PRO A 51 -5.19 8.53 3.84
C PRO A 51 -3.73 8.07 3.89
N PHE A 52 -3.47 6.88 3.32
CA PHE A 52 -2.11 6.43 3.05
C PHE A 52 -1.77 6.66 1.59
N LEU A 53 -0.65 7.36 1.35
CA LEU A 53 -0.04 7.44 0.03
C LEU A 53 1.34 6.79 0.13
N LEU A 54 1.53 5.70 -0.62
CA LEU A 54 2.73 4.88 -0.55
C LEU A 54 3.34 4.76 -1.94
N SER A 55 4.67 4.74 -2.03
CA SER A 55 5.38 4.39 -3.27
C SER A 55 6.38 3.24 -3.08
N LEU A 56 6.64 2.56 -4.18
CA LEU A 56 7.65 1.51 -4.28
C LEU A 56 8.43 1.71 -5.58
N PRO A 57 9.75 1.96 -5.53
CA PRO A 57 10.59 1.93 -6.72
C PRO A 57 10.54 0.55 -7.36
N CYS A 58 10.10 0.47 -8.61
CA CYS A 58 9.97 -0.80 -9.34
C CYS A 58 9.92 -0.55 -10.85
N ASP A 59 10.16 -1.59 -11.63
CA ASP A 59 9.90 -1.55 -13.07
C ASP A 59 8.42 -1.87 -13.41
N GLU A 60 8.06 -1.76 -14.69
CA GLU A 60 6.69 -1.98 -15.17
C GLU A 60 6.24 -3.44 -15.02
N MET A 61 7.17 -4.40 -15.18
CA MET A 61 6.87 -5.82 -15.01
C MET A 61 6.62 -6.16 -13.52
N GLU A 62 7.38 -5.56 -12.61
CA GLU A 62 7.19 -5.66 -11.17
C GLU A 62 5.86 -5.03 -10.74
N TYR A 63 5.53 -3.87 -11.32
CA TYR A 63 4.23 -3.23 -11.12
C TYR A 63 3.07 -4.13 -11.56
N ASP A 64 3.12 -4.72 -12.75
CA ASP A 64 2.07 -5.62 -13.25
C ASP A 64 1.87 -6.84 -12.33
N LYS A 65 2.97 -7.41 -11.82
CA LYS A 65 2.90 -8.50 -10.83
C LYS A 65 2.24 -8.04 -9.54
N PHE A 66 2.58 -6.84 -9.07
CA PHE A 66 1.96 -6.28 -7.87
C PHE A 66 0.47 -6.03 -8.07
N LYS A 67 0.07 -5.43 -9.19
CA LYS A 67 -1.32 -5.16 -9.55
C LYS A 67 -2.15 -6.44 -9.54
N LEU A 68 -1.67 -7.50 -10.19
CA LEU A 68 -2.32 -8.81 -10.17
C LEU A 68 -2.42 -9.40 -8.76
N ARG A 69 -1.40 -9.22 -7.93
CA ARG A 69 -1.42 -9.66 -6.52
C ARG A 69 -2.45 -8.89 -5.70
N TRP A 70 -2.57 -7.59 -5.92
CA TRP A 70 -3.51 -6.70 -5.27
C TRP A 70 -4.97 -7.03 -5.65
N GLU A 71 -5.26 -7.18 -6.95
CA GLU A 71 -6.58 -7.61 -7.45
C GLU A 71 -6.99 -8.96 -6.85
N ARG A 72 -6.07 -9.94 -6.85
CA ARG A 72 -6.30 -11.25 -6.21
C ARG A 72 -6.57 -11.14 -4.72
N PHE A 73 -5.83 -10.30 -4.00
CA PHE A 73 -6.07 -10.08 -2.57
C PHE A 73 -7.47 -9.53 -2.30
N GLN A 74 -8.03 -8.72 -3.19
CA GLN A 74 -9.39 -8.18 -3.04
C GLN A 74 -10.46 -9.26 -3.24
N GLU A 75 -10.23 -10.20 -4.16
CA GLU A 75 -11.19 -11.24 -4.53
C GLU A 75 -11.06 -12.54 -3.70
N ASN A 76 -9.83 -12.98 -3.38
CA ASN A 76 -9.55 -14.30 -2.79
C ASN A 76 -9.79 -14.40 -1.27
N GLU A 77 -9.56 -15.55 -0.65
CA GLU A 77 -9.66 -15.72 0.81
C GLU A 77 -8.45 -15.17 1.60
N ASP A 78 -7.44 -14.62 0.92
CA ASP A 78 -6.25 -14.07 1.57
C ASP A 78 -6.63 -13.01 2.62
N TYR A 79 -6.28 -13.27 3.87
CA TYR A 79 -6.64 -12.39 4.98
C TYR A 79 -5.67 -11.22 5.16
N TYR A 80 -4.57 -11.18 4.41
CA TYR A 80 -3.47 -10.28 4.70
C TYR A 80 -2.66 -9.85 3.47
N PHE A 81 -2.32 -8.57 3.40
CA PHE A 81 -1.44 -8.01 2.37
C PHE A 81 -0.35 -7.15 3.02
N ASP A 82 0.91 -7.43 2.69
CA ASP A 82 2.05 -6.71 3.27
C ASP A 82 2.53 -5.60 2.33
N LEU A 83 2.48 -4.36 2.82
CA LEU A 83 3.04 -3.16 2.19
C LEU A 83 4.25 -2.64 2.97
N SER A 84 4.91 -3.46 3.80
CA SER A 84 6.03 -3.01 4.63
C SER A 84 7.28 -2.55 3.88
N GLU A 85 7.42 -2.95 2.62
CA GLU A 85 8.49 -2.48 1.71
C GLU A 85 8.14 -1.16 1.01
N TRP A 86 6.86 -0.75 1.05
CA TRP A 86 6.41 0.50 0.47
C TRP A 86 6.74 1.66 1.41
N GLY A 87 7.22 2.77 0.84
CA GLY A 87 7.54 3.99 1.55
C GLY A 87 6.35 4.95 1.58
N LEU A 88 6.07 5.54 2.75
CA LEU A 88 5.16 6.67 2.85
C LEU A 88 5.71 7.88 2.08
N ILE A 89 4.88 8.44 1.20
CA ILE A 89 5.14 9.69 0.51
C ILE A 89 4.13 10.74 0.98
N LYS A 90 4.62 11.92 1.35
CA LYS A 90 3.82 13.05 1.84
C LYS A 90 3.52 14.04 0.72
#